data_AF-A0A2E0W9J0-F1
#
_entry.id   AF-A0A2E0W9J0-F1
#
_cell.length_a   1.000
_cell.length_b   1.000
_cell.length_c   1.000
_cell.angle_alpha   90.00
_cell.angle_beta   90.00
_cell.angle_gamma   90.00
#
_symmetry.space_group_name_H-M   'P 1'
#
loop_
_entity.id
_entity.type
_entity.pdbx_description
1 polymer ?
#
loop_
_entity_poly.entity_id
_entity_poly.type
_entity_poly.pdbx_seq_one_letter_code
_entity_poly.pdbx_strand_id
1 'polypeptide(L)' 'MQIDCETCPVRGDACGDCVVTALLGPPELDEREGAALVVLADHGLVAPLRDPRFDRDDARLDEARRSANRRTG' A
#
# COMPACT_ATOMS: atom_id res chain seq x y z
N MET A 1 8.56 6.46 -17.90
CA MET A 1 7.80 7.73 -17.98
C MET A 1 7.52 8.16 -16.57
N GLN A 2 7.85 9.40 -16.20
CA GLN A 2 7.71 9.89 -14.83
C GLN A 2 6.82 11.13 -14.87
N ILE A 3 5.74 11.11 -14.09
CA ILE A 3 4.83 12.25 -13.96
C ILE A 3 5.21 12.96 -12.67
N ASP A 4 5.56 14.23 -12.78
CA ASP A 4 5.79 15.07 -11.61
C ASP A 4 4.44 15.55 -11.07
N CYS A 5 3.97 14.88 -10.03
CA CYS A 5 2.74 15.27 -9.36
C CYS A 5 2.85 16.63 -8.67
N GLU A 6 4.04 17.13 -8.32
CA GLU A 6 4.20 18.42 -7.62
C GLU A 6 3.91 19.61 -8.53
N THR A 7 4.19 19.50 -9.83
CA THR A 7 3.94 20.56 -10.82
C THR A 7 2.76 20.27 -11.73
N CYS A 8 2.05 19.16 -11.51
CA CYS A 8 0.92 18.76 -12.34
C CYS A 8 -0.26 19.76 -12.19
N PRO A 9 -0.71 20.41 -13.28
CA PRO A 9 -1.71 21.49 -13.21
C PRO A 9 -3.11 21.01 -12.84
N VAL A 10 -3.36 19.70 -12.85
CA VAL A 10 -4.64 19.07 -12.49
C VAL A 10 -4.57 18.31 -11.16
N ARG A 11 -3.44 18.39 -10.44
CA ARG A 11 -3.26 17.70 -9.16
C ARG A 11 -4.33 18.18 -8.16
N GLY A 12 -5.03 17.25 -7.55
CA GLY A 12 -6.14 17.55 -6.63
C GLY A 12 -7.47 17.71 -7.37
N ASP A 13 -7.60 18.75 -8.19
CA ASP A 13 -8.88 19.14 -8.80
C ASP A 13 -9.51 18.06 -9.69
N ALA A 14 -8.69 17.37 -10.49
CA ALA A 14 -9.15 16.30 -11.39
C ALA A 14 -8.33 15.02 -11.24
N CYS A 15 -7.57 14.87 -10.15
CA CYS A 15 -6.78 13.65 -9.89
C CYS A 15 -7.67 12.40 -9.81
N GLY A 16 -8.89 12.52 -9.25
CA GLY A 16 -9.83 11.40 -9.16
C GLY A 16 -10.32 10.90 -10.52
N ASP A 17 -10.40 11.79 -11.51
CA ASP A 17 -10.79 11.49 -12.89
C ASP A 17 -9.57 11.25 -13.81
N CYS A 18 -8.36 11.29 -13.26
CA CYS A 18 -7.13 11.16 -14.00
C CYS A 18 -6.85 9.69 -14.35
N VAL A 19 -6.79 9.36 -15.64
CA VAL A 19 -6.54 7.99 -16.12
C VAL A 19 -5.07 7.54 -16.03
N VAL A 20 -4.21 8.33 -15.38
CA VAL A 20 -2.76 8.08 -15.34
C VAL A 20 -2.43 6.72 -14.73
N THR A 21 -3.06 6.33 -13.61
CA THR A 21 -2.85 5.02 -13.00
C THR A 21 -3.32 3.88 -13.90
N ALA A 22 -4.38 4.10 -14.71
CA ALA A 22 -4.84 3.10 -15.68
C ALA A 22 -3.85 2.91 -16.84
N LEU A 23 -3.17 3.98 -17.27
CA LEU A 23 -2.17 3.92 -18.34
C LEU A 23 -0.82 3.38 -17.87
N LEU A 24 -0.41 3.72 -16.64
CA LEU A 24 0.89 3.33 -16.10
C LEU A 24 0.87 1.97 -15.38
N GLY A 25 -0.31 1.50 -14.99
CA GLY A 25 -0.44 0.31 -14.16
C GLY A 25 -0.11 0.57 -12.69
N PRO A 26 -0.25 -0.46 -11.84
CA PRO A 26 0.14 -0.37 -10.43
C PRO A 26 1.65 -0.17 -10.30
N PRO A 27 2.12 0.45 -9.20
CA PRO A 27 3.56 0.50 -8.94
C PRO A 27 4.11 -0.91 -8.74
N GLU A 28 5.32 -1.13 -9.25
CA GLU A 28 6.12 -2.29 -8.91
C GLU A 28 6.61 -2.11 -7.47
N LEU A 29 6.20 -3.02 -6.60
CA LEU A 29 6.58 -3.05 -5.19
C LEU A 29 7.27 -4.36 -4.91
N ASP A 30 8.40 -4.30 -4.23
CA ASP A 30 9.01 -5.49 -3.67
C ASP A 30 8.27 -5.96 -2.39
N GLU A 31 8.66 -7.13 -1.89
CA GLU A 31 8.04 -7.75 -0.71
C GLU A 31 8.16 -6.87 0.55
N ARG A 32 9.27 -6.13 0.69
CA ARG A 32 9.52 -5.27 1.86
C ARG A 32 8.70 -4.00 1.78
N GLU A 33 8.61 -3.41 0.59
CA GLU A 33 7.80 -2.22 0.32
C GLU A 33 6.31 -2.53 0.54
N GLY A 34 5.84 -3.66 0.04
CA GLY A 34 4.48 -4.14 0.29
C GLY A 34 4.19 -4.38 1.77
N ALA A 35 5.11 -5.07 2.48
CA ALA A 35 4.97 -5.27 3.92
C ALA A 35 4.95 -3.95 4.72
N ALA A 36 5.74 -2.97 4.31
CA ALA A 36 5.70 -1.64 4.91
C ALA A 36 4.35 -0.96 4.71
N LEU A 37 3.76 -1.04 3.51
CA LEU A 37 2.44 -0.49 3.23
C LEU A 37 1.33 -1.15 4.06
N VAL A 38 1.40 -2.47 4.29
CA VAL A 38 0.46 -3.17 5.17
C VAL A 38 0.52 -2.58 6.59
N VAL A 39 1.72 -2.44 7.17
CA VAL A 39 1.88 -1.86 8.51
C VAL A 39 1.35 -0.42 8.56
N LEU A 40 1.64 0.39 7.55
CA LEU A 40 1.14 1.77 7.49
C LEU A 40 -0.40 1.80 7.40
N ALA A 41 -1.00 0.89 6.64
CA ALA A 41 -2.46 0.78 6.49
C ALA A 41 -3.13 0.34 7.81
N ASP A 42 -2.56 -0.65 8.50
CA ASP A 42 -3.03 -1.12 9.82
C ASP A 42 -3.07 -0.01 10.87
N HIS A 43 -2.13 0.94 10.77
CA HIS A 43 -2.05 2.10 11.65
C HIS A 43 -2.82 3.33 11.12
N GLY A 44 -3.51 3.20 9.98
CA GLY A 44 -4.30 4.29 9.38
C GLY A 44 -3.48 5.45 8.83
N LEU A 45 -2.17 5.24 8.60
CA LEU A 45 -1.27 6.25 8.04
C LEU A 45 -1.40 6.37 6.52
N VAL A 46 -1.92 5.33 5.88
CA VAL A 46 -2.27 5.30 4.45
C VAL A 46 -3.64 4.64 4.27
N ALA A 47 -4.20 4.75 3.07
CA ALA A 47 -5.44 4.07 2.73
C ALA A 47 -5.29 2.53 2.84
N PRO A 48 -6.37 1.79 3.16
CA PRO A 48 -6.33 0.33 3.18
C PRO A 48 -5.79 -0.24 1.86
N LEU A 49 -4.83 -1.16 1.97
CA LEU A 49 -4.19 -1.77 0.81
C LEU A 49 -5.19 -2.70 0.11
N ARG A 50 -5.35 -2.53 -1.21
CA ARG A 50 -6.28 -3.32 -2.06
C ARG A 50 -5.52 -4.03 -3.17
N ASP A 51 -4.41 -4.66 -2.83
CA ASP A 51 -3.58 -5.44 -3.76
C ASP A 51 -3.65 -6.92 -3.37
N PRO A 52 -4.11 -7.81 -4.29
CA PRO A 52 -4.32 -9.22 -3.99
C PRO A 52 -3.03 -9.98 -3.63
N ARG A 53 -1.85 -9.43 -3.93
CA ARG A 53 -0.56 -9.99 -3.50
C ARG A 53 -0.34 -9.86 -2.00
N PHE A 54 -0.96 -8.87 -1.37
CA PHE A 54 -0.80 -8.55 0.05
C PHE A 54 -2.07 -8.86 0.87
N ASP A 55 -3.22 -8.99 0.22
CA ASP A 55 -4.53 -9.35 0.82
C ASP A 55 -4.58 -10.78 1.42
N ARG A 56 -3.59 -11.65 1.15
CA ARG A 56 -3.49 -13.01 1.74
C ARG A 56 -2.53 -13.12 2.92
N ASP A 57 -1.72 -12.10 3.19
CA ASP A 57 -0.69 -12.14 4.25
C ASP A 57 -1.18 -11.65 5.61
N ASP A 58 -2.37 -11.03 5.70
CA ASP A 58 -2.97 -10.61 6.97
C ASP A 58 -3.07 -11.78 7.96
N ALA A 59 -3.47 -12.96 7.47
CA ALA A 59 -3.54 -14.17 8.30
C ALA A 59 -2.16 -14.63 8.81
N ARG A 60 -1.09 -14.45 8.03
CA ARG A 60 0.27 -14.88 8.39
C ARG A 60 0.96 -13.85 9.29
N LEU A 61 0.76 -12.56 9.06
CA LEU A 61 1.27 -11.47 9.91
C LEU A 61 0.57 -11.44 11.27
N ASP A 62 -0.75 -11.69 11.31
CA ASP A 62 -1.48 -11.85 12.57
C ASP A 62 -1.03 -13.07 13.36
N GLU A 63 -0.75 -14.19 12.69
CA GLU A 63 -0.20 -15.38 13.35
C GLU A 63 1.23 -15.15 13.84
N ALA A 64 2.03 -14.40 13.08
CA ALA A 64 3.38 -14.00 13.48
C ALA A 64 3.34 -13.06 14.70
N ARG A 65 2.44 -12.06 14.73
CA ARG A 65 2.19 -11.18 15.88
C ARG A 65 1.69 -11.98 17.10
N ARG A 66 0.71 -12.88 16.93
CA ARG A 66 0.23 -13.76 18.02
C ARG A 66 1.35 -14.65 18.56
N SER A 67 2.17 -15.22 17.70
CA SER A 67 3.29 -16.09 18.09
C SER A 67 4.44 -15.32 18.76
N ALA A 68 4.67 -14.07 18.38
CA ALA A 68 5.59 -13.19 19.09
C ALA A 68 5.08 -12.89 20.50
N ASN A 69 3.82 -12.48 20.66
CA ASN A 69 3.23 -12.15 21.97
C ASN A 69 3.15 -13.36 22.92
N ARG A 70 2.99 -14.58 22.41
CA ARG A 70 3.04 -15.81 23.22
C ARG A 70 4.43 -16.19 23.74
N ARG A 71 5.51 -15.65 23.17
CA ARG A 71 6.90 -15.96 23.59
C ARG A 71 7.43 -14.98 24.64
N THR A 72 6.76 -13.84 24.82
CA THR A 72 7.15 -12.77 25.76
C THR A 72 6.30 -12.72 27.03
N GLY A 73 5.31 -13.60 27.17
CA GLY A 73 4.50 -13.79 28.38
C GLY A 73 4.75 -15.15 29.00
#